data_AF-A0A7Y8V1M1-F1
#
_entry.id   AF-A0A7Y8V1M1-F1
#
_cell.length_a   1.000
_cell.length_b   1.000
_cell.length_c   1.000
_cell.angle_alpha   90.00
_cell.angle_beta   90.00
_cell.angle_gamma   90.00
#
_symmetry.space_group_name_H-M   'P 1'
#
loop_
_entity.id
_entity.type
_entity.pdbx_description
1 polymer ?
#
loop_
_entity_poly.entity_id
_entity_poly.type
_entity_poly.pdbx_seq_one_letter_code
_entity_poly.pdbx_strand_id
1 'polypeptide(L)'
;MREQLHKKRSNQVVHIVFGLSAAGSLKMVLKAAGRDGQEGVIAFPGIFSIGPLFQLETEKGRLKRYEWMKEHINDYFAELEDQYNRFEAEIHQLDSIPEHASIVIWTANNAHEQTGLRFVHKLLQNRPNAMFHINTSKVSPVYLHTGEIVPEKLETVYEKGDSPFPLTSEEKRCLAMEWEELSKRKHVLRIWKNEKIKSVEESFFDPLIIDKTRELQKNRSQKDFIVCPRVVGEVLGHLNEYIGDEFIEYRIRELIYKGVFEIKGVPKAMRFYSIRLA
;
A
#
# COMPACT_ATOMS: atom_id res chain seq x y z
N MET A 1 -44.33 -11.44 -16.71
CA MET A 1 -44.04 -11.24 -15.28
C MET A 1 -43.27 -12.46 -14.77
N ARG A 2 -41.94 -12.41 -14.82
CA ARG A 2 -41.03 -13.38 -14.18
C ARG A 2 -39.83 -12.58 -13.68
N GLU A 3 -39.94 -12.07 -12.46
CA GLU A 3 -38.80 -11.56 -11.71
C GLU A 3 -37.89 -12.75 -11.38
N GLN A 4 -36.78 -12.86 -12.11
CA GLN A 4 -35.65 -13.63 -11.63
C GLN A 4 -34.96 -12.80 -10.55
N LEU A 5 -35.30 -13.08 -9.29
CA LEU A 5 -34.47 -12.68 -8.16
C LEU A 5 -33.09 -13.31 -8.33
N HIS A 6 -32.11 -12.52 -8.80
CA HIS A 6 -30.71 -12.77 -8.51
C HIS A 6 -30.50 -12.62 -7.01
N LYS A 7 -30.71 -13.72 -6.28
CA LYS A 7 -30.31 -13.87 -4.90
C LYS A 7 -28.78 -13.78 -4.88
N LYS A 8 -28.25 -12.59 -4.60
CA LYS A 8 -26.82 -12.32 -4.37
C LYS A 8 -26.37 -13.36 -3.33
N ARG A 9 -25.63 -14.39 -3.74
CA ARG A 9 -25.08 -15.39 -2.80
C ARG A 9 -24.23 -14.61 -1.81
N SER A 10 -24.44 -14.79 -0.51
CA SER A 10 -23.53 -14.21 0.48
C SER A 10 -22.19 -14.91 0.32
N ASN A 11 -21.13 -14.14 0.16
CA ASN A 11 -19.79 -14.72 -0.01
C ASN A 11 -19.43 -15.55 1.23
N GLN A 12 -18.98 -16.79 1.03
CA GLN A 12 -18.56 -17.66 2.12
C GLN A 12 -17.15 -17.31 2.62
N VAL A 13 -16.33 -16.74 1.73
CA VAL A 13 -14.99 -16.24 2.02
C VAL A 13 -14.86 -14.81 1.50
N VAL A 14 -14.21 -13.95 2.27
CA VAL A 14 -13.88 -12.58 1.86
C VAL A 14 -12.38 -12.39 1.96
N HIS A 15 -11.76 -12.03 0.83
CA HIS A 15 -10.35 -11.73 0.73
C HIS A 15 -10.15 -10.23 0.91
N ILE A 16 -9.18 -9.87 1.76
CA ILE A 16 -8.77 -8.48 1.95
C ILE A 16 -7.35 -8.34 1.42
N VAL A 17 -7.15 -7.39 0.50
CA VAL A 17 -5.86 -7.08 -0.12
C VAL A 17 -5.55 -5.60 -0.01
N PHE A 18 -4.28 -5.24 -0.14
CA PHE A 18 -3.81 -3.86 -0.13
C PHE A 18 -3.28 -3.49 -1.52
N GLY A 19 -3.92 -2.53 -2.16
CA GLY A 19 -3.62 -2.11 -3.54
C GLY A 19 -4.51 -2.74 -4.61
N LEU A 20 -4.83 -1.95 -5.63
CA LEU A 20 -5.75 -2.34 -6.70
C LEU A 20 -5.16 -3.41 -7.64
N SER A 21 -3.83 -3.39 -7.84
CA SER A 21 -3.15 -4.43 -8.63
C SER A 21 -3.31 -5.81 -8.00
N ALA A 22 -3.07 -5.93 -6.68
CA ALA A 22 -3.27 -7.19 -5.95
C ALA A 22 -4.71 -7.69 -6.07
N ALA A 23 -5.70 -6.78 -5.99
CA ALA A 23 -7.10 -7.12 -6.17
C ALA A 23 -7.42 -7.61 -7.58
N GLY A 24 -6.83 -6.98 -8.60
CA GLY A 24 -6.98 -7.41 -10.00
C GLY A 24 -6.45 -8.82 -10.21
N SER A 25 -5.21 -9.08 -9.79
CA SER A 25 -4.60 -10.41 -9.89
C SER A 25 -5.39 -11.46 -9.13
N LEU A 26 -5.82 -11.17 -7.89
CA LEU A 26 -6.59 -12.14 -7.10
C LEU A 26 -7.95 -12.44 -7.73
N LYS A 27 -8.65 -11.44 -8.28
CA LYS A 27 -9.92 -11.68 -9.00
C LYS A 27 -9.72 -12.59 -10.22
N MET A 28 -8.60 -12.45 -10.94
CA MET A 28 -8.27 -13.37 -12.04
C MET A 28 -8.07 -14.80 -11.53
N VAL A 29 -7.35 -14.98 -10.42
CA VAL A 29 -7.15 -16.30 -9.77
C VAL A 29 -8.48 -16.91 -9.35
N LEU A 30 -9.33 -16.15 -8.64
CA LEU A 30 -10.63 -16.65 -8.19
C LEU A 30 -11.54 -17.03 -9.37
N LYS A 31 -11.47 -16.29 -10.47
CA LYS A 31 -12.19 -16.62 -11.70
C LYS A 31 -11.69 -17.91 -12.33
N ALA A 32 -10.37 -18.10 -12.44
CA ALA A 32 -9.77 -19.32 -12.96
C ALA A 32 -10.15 -20.55 -12.10
N ALA A 33 -10.19 -20.39 -10.78
CA ALA A 33 -10.58 -21.42 -9.82
C ALA A 33 -12.11 -21.69 -9.74
N GLY A 34 -12.94 -21.00 -10.54
CA GLY A 34 -14.40 -21.15 -10.51
C GLY A 34 -15.06 -20.65 -9.21
N ARG A 35 -14.39 -19.76 -8.47
CA ARG A 35 -14.84 -19.16 -7.20
C ARG A 35 -15.45 -17.77 -7.35
N ASP A 36 -15.46 -17.24 -8.58
CA ASP A 36 -16.11 -15.97 -8.88
C ASP A 36 -17.58 -15.96 -8.44
N GLY A 37 -17.97 -14.91 -7.72
CA GLY A 37 -19.30 -14.77 -7.10
C GLY A 37 -19.58 -15.66 -5.87
N GLN A 38 -18.62 -16.46 -5.41
CA GLN A 38 -18.67 -17.19 -4.13
C GLN A 38 -17.73 -16.58 -3.08
N GLU A 39 -16.61 -16.02 -3.56
CA GLU A 39 -15.59 -15.39 -2.73
C GLU A 39 -15.48 -13.91 -3.09
N GLY A 40 -15.54 -13.06 -2.07
CA GLY A 40 -15.47 -11.60 -2.23
C GLY A 40 -14.04 -11.09 -2.16
N VAL A 41 -13.78 -9.94 -2.78
CA VAL A 41 -12.50 -9.23 -2.65
C VAL A 41 -12.77 -7.79 -2.23
N ILE A 42 -12.28 -7.42 -1.05
CA ILE A 42 -12.20 -6.05 -0.52
C ILE A 42 -10.77 -5.57 -0.72
N ALA A 43 -10.61 -4.38 -1.29
CA ALA A 43 -9.31 -3.86 -1.70
C ALA A 43 -9.10 -2.46 -1.16
N PHE A 44 -8.22 -2.31 -0.17
CA PHE A 44 -7.86 -0.99 0.32
C PHE A 44 -6.96 -0.28 -0.69
N PRO A 45 -7.39 0.86 -1.26
CA PRO A 45 -6.57 1.63 -2.19
C PRO A 45 -5.46 2.38 -1.44
N GLY A 46 -4.48 2.88 -2.21
CA GLY A 46 -3.39 3.70 -1.71
C GLY A 46 -2.32 2.94 -0.93
N ILE A 47 -1.33 3.69 -0.41
CA ILE A 47 -0.10 3.13 0.16
C ILE A 47 0.01 3.42 1.67
N PHE A 48 -0.19 2.38 2.48
CA PHE A 48 0.01 2.37 3.94
C PHE A 48 1.47 2.43 4.44
N SER A 49 2.48 2.66 3.61
CA SER A 49 3.83 2.98 4.10
C SER A 49 4.08 4.50 4.22
N ILE A 50 3.23 5.33 3.60
CA ILE A 50 3.33 6.80 3.61
C ILE A 50 2.08 7.47 4.22
N GLY A 51 2.15 8.76 4.54
CA GLY A 51 1.06 9.59 5.10
C GLY A 51 0.64 9.27 6.54
N PRO A 52 -0.12 10.15 7.21
CA PRO A 52 -0.50 9.97 8.61
C PRO A 52 -1.43 8.78 8.84
N LEU A 53 -1.32 8.17 10.02
CA LEU A 53 -2.15 7.05 10.48
C LEU A 53 -3.07 7.40 11.66
N PHE A 54 -2.88 8.58 12.25
CA PHE A 54 -3.59 8.96 13.46
C PHE A 54 -5.10 9.01 13.24
N GLN A 55 -5.83 8.19 14.01
CA GLN A 55 -7.29 8.03 13.95
C GLN A 55 -7.82 7.58 12.59
N LEU A 56 -7.05 6.83 11.79
CA LEU A 56 -7.48 6.39 10.45
C LEU A 56 -8.74 5.50 10.46
N GLU A 57 -9.07 4.90 11.60
CA GLU A 57 -10.34 4.19 11.81
C GLU A 57 -11.56 5.12 11.79
N THR A 58 -11.37 6.43 11.95
CA THR A 58 -12.42 7.45 11.92
C THR A 58 -12.44 8.20 10.60
N GLU A 59 -13.61 8.65 10.16
CA GLU A 59 -13.76 9.51 8.97
C GLU A 59 -12.87 10.76 9.06
N LYS A 60 -12.81 11.40 10.22
CA LYS A 60 -11.96 12.58 10.46
C LYS A 60 -10.47 12.29 10.24
N GLY A 61 -9.98 11.12 10.67
CA GLY A 61 -8.59 10.74 10.44
C GLY A 61 -8.29 10.41 8.97
N ARG A 62 -9.26 9.79 8.28
CA ARG A 62 -9.16 9.54 6.84
C ARG A 62 -9.16 10.83 6.02
N LEU A 63 -10.01 11.80 6.37
CA LEU A 63 -10.00 13.13 5.75
C LEU A 63 -8.66 13.85 5.94
N LYS A 64 -8.11 13.84 7.15
CA LYS A 64 -6.77 14.41 7.42
C LYS A 64 -5.67 13.74 6.60
N ARG A 65 -5.75 12.42 6.43
CA ARG A 65 -4.81 11.69 5.57
C ARG A 65 -4.97 12.10 4.12
N TYR A 66 -6.20 12.22 3.62
CA TYR A 66 -6.48 12.69 2.27
C TYR A 66 -5.93 14.11 2.02
N GLU A 67 -6.15 15.03 2.96
CA GLU A 67 -5.59 16.39 2.91
C GLU A 67 -4.07 16.37 2.85
N TRP A 68 -3.41 15.59 3.72
CA TRP A 68 -1.97 15.44 3.68
C TRP A 68 -1.48 14.91 2.32
N MET A 69 -2.14 13.89 1.77
CA MET A 69 -1.77 13.36 0.45
C MET A 69 -1.93 14.43 -0.64
N LYS A 70 -3.00 15.23 -0.61
CA LYS A 70 -3.26 16.31 -1.57
C LYS A 70 -2.21 17.42 -1.52
N GLU A 71 -1.70 17.72 -0.32
CA GLU A 71 -0.67 18.75 -0.12
C GLU A 71 0.74 18.28 -0.52
N HIS A 72 1.05 17.01 -0.28
CA HIS A 72 2.43 16.50 -0.37
C HIS A 72 2.68 15.66 -1.62
N ILE A 73 1.65 15.01 -2.18
CA ILE A 73 1.77 14.10 -3.32
C ILE A 73 1.17 14.75 -4.56
N ASN A 74 1.91 14.73 -5.67
CA ASN A 74 1.42 15.24 -6.93
C ASN A 74 0.40 14.26 -7.54
N ASP A 75 -0.87 14.65 -7.63
CA ASP A 75 -1.93 13.84 -8.22
C ASP A 75 -1.99 14.01 -9.75
N TYR A 76 -1.19 13.22 -10.47
CA TYR A 76 -1.06 13.33 -11.92
C TYR A 76 -2.27 12.93 -12.73
N PHE A 77 -3.01 11.98 -12.19
CA PHE A 77 -4.12 11.34 -12.88
C PHE A 77 -5.47 11.82 -12.32
N ALA A 78 -5.46 12.77 -11.39
CA ALA A 78 -6.64 13.25 -10.68
C ALA A 78 -7.40 12.10 -9.99
N GLU A 79 -6.66 11.13 -9.44
CA GLU A 79 -7.21 9.89 -8.87
C GLU A 79 -7.34 9.95 -7.35
N LEU A 80 -6.78 10.97 -6.68
CA LEU A 80 -6.70 10.97 -5.23
C LEU A 80 -8.10 11.01 -4.57
N GLU A 81 -9.02 11.77 -5.14
CA GLU A 81 -10.42 11.83 -4.67
C GLU A 81 -11.14 10.49 -4.88
N ASP A 82 -10.97 9.87 -6.04
CA ASP A 82 -11.52 8.54 -6.32
C ASP A 82 -10.95 7.47 -5.39
N GLN A 83 -9.64 7.53 -5.10
CA GLN A 83 -8.99 6.65 -4.13
C GLN A 83 -9.54 6.85 -2.72
N TYR A 84 -9.77 8.10 -2.30
CA TYR A 84 -10.39 8.42 -1.01
C TYR A 84 -11.82 7.86 -0.93
N ASN A 85 -12.67 8.18 -1.91
CA ASN A 85 -14.06 7.70 -1.96
C ASN A 85 -14.13 6.18 -1.97
N ARG A 86 -13.22 5.52 -2.69
CA ARG A 86 -13.11 4.06 -2.68
C ARG A 86 -12.65 3.55 -1.32
N PHE A 87 -11.70 4.19 -0.67
CA PHE A 87 -11.27 3.80 0.68
C PHE A 87 -12.45 3.82 1.66
N GLU A 88 -13.27 4.88 1.65
CA GLU A 88 -14.50 4.97 2.46
C GLU A 88 -15.46 3.83 2.13
N ALA A 89 -15.69 3.55 0.85
CA ALA A 89 -16.58 2.47 0.42
C ALA A 89 -16.09 1.09 0.90
N GLU A 90 -14.77 0.83 0.87
CA GLU A 90 -14.18 -0.44 1.30
C GLU A 90 -14.25 -0.60 2.83
N ILE A 91 -14.13 0.50 3.60
CA ILE A 91 -14.43 0.50 5.05
C ILE A 91 -15.87 0.06 5.30
N HIS A 92 -16.84 0.63 4.58
CA HIS A 92 -18.24 0.24 4.72
C HIS A 92 -18.51 -1.21 4.25
N GLN A 93 -17.76 -1.72 3.27
CA GLN A 93 -17.88 -3.11 2.85
C GLN A 93 -17.44 -4.10 3.94
N LEU A 94 -16.47 -3.73 4.79
CA LEU A 94 -16.10 -4.56 5.94
C LEU A 94 -17.29 -4.81 6.86
N ASP A 95 -18.16 -3.81 7.02
CA ASP A 95 -19.33 -3.95 7.89
C ASP A 95 -20.37 -4.94 7.35
N SER A 96 -20.37 -5.11 6.04
CA SER A 96 -21.28 -6.00 5.31
C SER A 96 -20.80 -7.45 5.26
N ILE A 97 -19.63 -7.76 5.82
CA ILE A 97 -19.13 -9.14 5.89
C ILE A 97 -20.03 -9.96 6.84
N PRO A 98 -20.65 -11.07 6.37
CA PRO A 98 -21.47 -11.92 7.23
C PRO A 98 -20.64 -12.52 8.37
N GLU A 99 -21.20 -12.63 9.57
CA GLU A 99 -20.49 -13.16 10.77
C GLU A 99 -19.94 -14.58 10.59
N HIS A 100 -20.60 -15.40 9.76
CA HIS A 100 -20.19 -16.78 9.47
C HIS A 100 -19.15 -16.89 8.34
N ALA A 101 -18.87 -15.79 7.62
CA ALA A 101 -17.90 -15.81 6.52
C ALA A 101 -16.47 -15.91 7.07
N SER A 102 -15.59 -16.60 6.34
CA SER A 102 -14.16 -16.57 6.63
C SER A 102 -13.51 -15.34 6.00
N ILE A 103 -12.52 -14.76 6.67
CA ILE A 103 -11.76 -13.60 6.17
C ILE A 103 -10.32 -14.03 5.91
N VAL A 104 -9.83 -13.79 4.70
CA VAL A 104 -8.45 -14.09 4.30
C VAL A 104 -7.72 -12.78 3.99
N ILE A 105 -6.73 -12.41 4.80
CA ILE A 105 -5.97 -11.17 4.61
C ILE A 105 -4.63 -11.49 3.94
N TRP A 106 -4.38 -10.85 2.81
CA TRP A 106 -3.17 -11.05 2.01
C TRP A 106 -2.11 -10.03 2.38
N THR A 107 -0.88 -10.50 2.56
CA THR A 107 0.24 -9.69 2.99
C THR A 107 1.54 -10.13 2.33
N ALA A 108 2.57 -9.29 2.44
CA ALA A 108 3.94 -9.52 2.08
C ALA A 108 4.84 -8.87 3.15
N ASN A 109 6.13 -9.17 3.14
CA ASN A 109 7.11 -8.64 4.08
C ASN A 109 7.54 -7.21 3.71
N ASN A 110 6.59 -6.27 3.71
CA ASN A 110 6.82 -4.85 3.45
C ASN A 110 5.97 -3.95 4.37
N ALA A 111 6.37 -2.69 4.50
CA ALA A 111 5.73 -1.77 5.43
C ALA A 111 4.28 -1.44 5.06
N HIS A 112 3.95 -1.44 3.77
CA HIS A 112 2.62 -1.14 3.26
C HIS A 112 1.61 -2.20 3.71
N GLU A 113 1.80 -3.45 3.31
CA GLU A 113 0.85 -4.53 3.57
C GLU A 113 0.83 -4.91 5.04
N GLN A 114 1.98 -4.86 5.71
CA GLN A 114 2.07 -5.13 7.15
C GLN A 114 1.38 -4.04 7.97
N THR A 115 1.44 -2.77 7.57
CA THR A 115 0.65 -1.70 8.22
C THR A 115 -0.84 -1.89 7.97
N GLY A 116 -1.23 -2.18 6.72
CA GLY A 116 -2.61 -2.46 6.35
C GLY A 116 -3.21 -3.64 7.13
N LEU A 117 -2.42 -4.69 7.36
CA LEU A 117 -2.81 -5.84 8.18
C LEU A 117 -3.27 -5.40 9.57
N ARG A 118 -2.46 -4.61 10.28
CA ARG A 118 -2.78 -4.12 11.63
C ARG A 118 -4.04 -3.24 11.61
N PHE A 119 -4.17 -2.39 10.60
CA PHE A 119 -5.35 -1.55 10.42
C PHE A 119 -6.64 -2.39 10.31
N VAL A 120 -6.63 -3.41 9.45
CA VAL A 120 -7.77 -4.30 9.25
C VAL A 120 -8.12 -5.06 10.54
N HIS A 121 -7.12 -5.56 11.27
CA HIS A 121 -7.37 -6.18 12.59
C HIS A 121 -7.97 -5.21 13.58
N LYS A 122 -7.57 -3.93 13.58
CA LYS A 122 -8.22 -2.93 14.43
C LYS A 122 -9.69 -2.77 14.10
N LEU A 123 -10.04 -2.66 12.83
CA LEU A 123 -11.43 -2.48 12.39
C LEU A 123 -12.29 -3.71 12.69
N LEU A 124 -11.72 -4.91 12.56
CA LEU A 124 -12.43 -6.18 12.74
C LEU A 124 -12.26 -6.80 14.13
N GLN A 125 -11.66 -6.09 15.09
CA GLN A 125 -11.28 -6.64 16.42
C GLN A 125 -12.45 -7.26 17.20
N ASN A 126 -13.68 -6.80 16.95
CA ASN A 126 -14.89 -7.29 17.62
C ASN A 126 -15.72 -8.24 16.76
N ARG A 127 -15.23 -8.63 15.58
CA ARG A 127 -15.96 -9.49 14.64
C ARG A 127 -15.71 -10.97 14.95
N PRO A 128 -16.75 -11.83 14.92
CA PRO A 128 -16.63 -13.25 15.26
C PRO A 128 -15.96 -14.10 14.16
N ASN A 129 -15.74 -13.51 12.98
CA ASN A 129 -15.23 -14.19 11.79
C ASN A 129 -13.93 -14.96 12.07
N ALA A 130 -13.84 -16.17 11.50
CA ALA A 130 -12.57 -16.87 11.35
C ALA A 130 -11.66 -16.06 10.41
N MET A 131 -10.41 -15.80 10.82
CA MET A 131 -9.47 -15.00 10.04
C MET A 131 -8.21 -15.80 9.76
N PHE A 132 -7.73 -15.69 8.53
CA PHE A 132 -6.53 -16.36 8.03
C PHE A 132 -5.62 -15.33 7.38
N HIS A 133 -4.31 -15.57 7.42
CA HIS A 133 -3.33 -14.77 6.69
C HIS A 133 -2.72 -15.59 5.58
N ILE A 134 -2.45 -14.92 4.47
CA ILE A 134 -1.59 -15.45 3.42
C ILE A 134 -0.44 -14.46 3.25
N ASN A 135 0.77 -14.89 3.62
CA ASN A 135 1.97 -14.11 3.37
C ASN A 135 2.66 -14.55 2.07
N THR A 136 2.52 -13.74 1.03
CA THR A 136 3.02 -14.03 -0.32
C THR A 136 4.55 -14.07 -0.40
N SER A 137 5.26 -13.36 0.49
CA SER A 137 6.71 -13.39 0.56
C SER A 137 7.27 -14.76 1.00
N LYS A 138 6.46 -15.62 1.61
CA LYS A 138 6.87 -17.00 1.94
C LYS A 138 7.04 -17.88 0.70
N VAL A 139 6.28 -17.60 -0.36
CA VAL A 139 6.28 -18.36 -1.61
C VAL A 139 7.09 -17.65 -2.68
N SER A 140 7.11 -16.32 -2.66
CA SER A 140 7.76 -15.52 -3.68
C SER A 140 8.52 -14.33 -3.07
N PRO A 141 9.68 -14.60 -2.42
CA PRO A 141 10.44 -13.58 -1.70
C PRO A 141 11.10 -12.54 -2.60
N VAL A 142 11.05 -12.72 -3.93
CA VAL A 142 11.61 -11.80 -4.92
C VAL A 142 10.72 -10.57 -5.13
N TYR A 143 9.42 -10.70 -4.88
CA TYR A 143 8.48 -9.58 -5.03
C TYR A 143 8.40 -8.77 -3.74
N LEU A 144 8.42 -7.45 -3.87
CA LEU A 144 8.34 -6.53 -2.74
C LEU A 144 6.95 -6.52 -2.13
N HIS A 145 5.91 -6.64 -2.96
CA HIS A 145 4.52 -6.60 -2.55
C HIS A 145 3.64 -7.51 -3.41
N THR A 146 2.48 -7.91 -2.87
CA THR A 146 1.55 -8.87 -3.48
C THR A 146 1.09 -8.41 -4.87
N GLY A 147 0.98 -7.10 -5.08
CA GLY A 147 0.57 -6.50 -6.36
C GLY A 147 1.58 -6.66 -7.52
N GLU A 148 2.82 -7.09 -7.26
CA GLU A 148 3.82 -7.40 -8.32
C GLU A 148 3.74 -8.85 -8.79
N ILE A 149 3.00 -9.70 -8.06
CA ILE A 149 2.91 -11.13 -8.34
C ILE A 149 1.93 -11.33 -9.50
N VAL A 150 2.43 -11.96 -10.56
CA VAL A 150 1.60 -12.34 -11.72
C VAL A 150 0.54 -13.38 -11.32
N PRO A 151 -0.66 -13.35 -11.92
CA PRO A 151 -1.78 -14.20 -11.52
C PRO A 151 -1.45 -15.70 -11.42
N GLU A 152 -0.65 -16.23 -12.34
CA GLU A 152 -0.27 -17.65 -12.39
C GLU A 152 0.52 -18.09 -11.15
N LYS A 153 1.40 -17.20 -10.64
CA LYS A 153 2.14 -17.46 -9.40
C LYS A 153 1.25 -17.26 -8.18
N LEU A 154 0.36 -16.26 -8.22
CA LEU A 154 -0.56 -15.97 -7.12
C LEU A 154 -1.57 -17.11 -6.92
N GLU A 155 -1.98 -17.80 -7.99
CA GLU A 155 -2.79 -19.02 -7.95
C GLU A 155 -2.11 -20.12 -7.13
N THR A 156 -0.81 -20.34 -7.34
CA THR A 156 -0.06 -21.32 -6.54
C THR A 156 -0.04 -20.95 -5.05
N VAL A 157 -0.01 -19.65 -4.71
CA VAL A 157 -0.09 -19.20 -3.31
C VAL A 157 -1.48 -19.44 -2.75
N TYR A 158 -2.52 -19.12 -3.51
CA TYR A 158 -3.92 -19.33 -3.15
C TYR A 158 -4.20 -20.80 -2.83
N GLU A 159 -3.78 -21.72 -3.70
CA GLU A 159 -4.03 -23.16 -3.54
C GLU A 159 -3.30 -23.77 -2.33
N LYS A 160 -2.05 -23.34 -2.09
CA LYS A 160 -1.27 -23.83 -0.95
C LYS A 160 -1.77 -23.29 0.38
N GLY A 161 -2.27 -22.05 0.38
CA GLY A 161 -2.52 -21.31 1.60
C GLY A 161 -1.23 -21.10 2.41
N ASP A 162 -1.39 -20.64 3.65
CA ASP A 162 -0.27 -20.45 4.58
C ASP A 162 -0.48 -21.29 5.85
N SER A 163 -1.61 -21.05 6.54
CA SER A 163 -2.05 -21.87 7.68
C SER A 163 -3.47 -22.40 7.41
N PRO A 164 -3.73 -23.70 7.65
CA PRO A 164 -5.08 -24.25 7.58
C PRO A 164 -5.92 -23.87 8.82
N PHE A 165 -5.30 -23.32 9.86
CA PHE A 165 -5.96 -22.92 11.10
C PHE A 165 -6.20 -21.42 11.16
N PRO A 166 -7.38 -20.98 11.64
CA PRO A 166 -7.64 -19.57 11.85
C PRO A 166 -6.79 -19.03 12.99
N LEU A 167 -6.55 -17.73 12.96
CA LEU A 167 -5.86 -17.02 14.03
C LEU A 167 -6.60 -17.16 15.35
N THR A 168 -5.83 -17.35 16.40
CA THR A 168 -6.29 -17.28 17.77
C THR A 168 -6.78 -15.88 18.12
N SER A 169 -7.62 -15.78 19.15
CA SER A 169 -8.08 -14.49 19.67
C SER A 169 -6.91 -13.61 20.15
N GLU A 170 -5.86 -14.24 20.65
CA GLU A 170 -4.66 -13.55 21.12
C GLU A 170 -3.85 -12.95 19.96
N GLU A 171 -3.65 -13.68 18.87
CA GLU A 171 -2.96 -13.14 17.68
C GLU A 171 -3.70 -11.94 17.07
N LYS A 172 -5.04 -12.04 16.97
CA LYS A 172 -5.90 -10.93 16.51
C LYS A 172 -5.76 -9.70 17.42
N ARG A 173 -5.80 -9.92 18.74
CA ARG A 173 -5.67 -8.87 19.75
C ARG A 173 -4.30 -8.20 19.70
N CYS A 174 -3.22 -8.97 19.56
CA CYS A 174 -1.87 -8.45 19.42
C CYS A 174 -1.75 -7.51 18.20
N LEU A 175 -2.28 -7.91 17.04
CA LEU A 175 -2.24 -7.07 15.83
C LEU A 175 -3.06 -5.78 15.97
N ALA A 176 -4.21 -5.85 16.64
CA ALA A 176 -5.00 -4.66 16.95
C ALA A 176 -4.29 -3.72 17.93
N MET A 177 -3.55 -4.24 18.91
CA MET A 177 -2.72 -3.43 19.82
C MET A 177 -1.52 -2.81 19.11
N GLU A 178 -0.85 -3.55 18.23
CA GLU A 178 0.23 -3.02 17.39
C GLU A 178 -0.26 -1.83 16.54
N TRP A 179 -1.50 -1.89 16.02
CA TRP A 179 -2.12 -0.74 15.36
C TRP A 179 -2.24 0.47 16.28
N GLU A 180 -2.71 0.30 17.52
CA GLU A 180 -2.89 1.41 18.46
C GLU A 180 -1.57 2.10 18.80
N GLU A 181 -0.48 1.35 18.90
CA GLU A 181 0.84 1.94 19.07
C GLU A 181 1.30 2.66 17.80
N LEU A 182 1.19 1.99 16.65
CA LEU A 182 1.67 2.49 15.36
C LEU A 182 0.96 3.77 14.94
N SER A 183 -0.37 3.81 15.05
CA SER A 183 -1.22 4.94 14.63
C SER A 183 -1.03 6.20 15.47
N LYS A 184 -0.53 6.09 16.70
CA LYS A 184 -0.22 7.24 17.57
C LYS A 184 1.10 7.93 17.20
N ARG A 185 1.93 7.30 16.37
CA ARG A 185 3.22 7.88 15.93
C ARG A 185 2.96 8.99 14.92
N LYS A 186 3.69 10.10 15.05
CA LYS A 186 3.54 11.29 14.18
C LYS A 186 4.19 11.15 12.80
N HIS A 187 5.15 10.24 12.69
CA HIS A 187 5.88 9.98 11.46
C HIS A 187 4.94 9.55 10.33
N VAL A 188 5.17 10.10 9.14
CA VAL A 188 4.41 9.77 7.94
C VAL A 188 5.05 8.65 7.12
N LEU A 189 6.31 8.28 7.38
CA LEU A 189 7.03 7.23 6.65
C LEU A 189 7.23 5.98 7.51
N ARG A 190 6.99 4.81 6.92
CA ARG A 190 7.21 3.49 7.53
C ARG A 190 8.07 2.62 6.62
N ILE A 191 8.99 1.89 7.23
CA ILE A 191 9.87 0.91 6.58
C ILE A 191 9.72 -0.46 7.25
N TRP A 192 10.05 -1.53 6.53
CA TRP A 192 10.01 -2.90 7.05
C TRP A 192 11.42 -3.41 7.30
N LYS A 193 11.79 -3.46 8.59
CA LYS A 193 13.16 -3.83 8.99
C LYS A 193 13.16 -4.77 10.18
N ASN A 194 13.85 -5.90 10.02
CA ASN A 194 13.93 -6.97 11.02
C ASN A 194 12.54 -7.46 11.43
N GLU A 195 11.70 -7.77 10.45
CA GLU A 195 10.33 -8.28 10.62
C GLU A 195 9.39 -7.34 11.41
N LYS A 196 9.71 -6.05 11.44
CA LYS A 196 8.94 -5.04 12.18
C LYS A 196 8.73 -3.80 11.34
N ILE A 197 7.57 -3.19 11.54
CA ILE A 197 7.25 -1.86 11.01
C ILE A 197 8.02 -0.84 11.85
N LYS A 198 8.86 -0.04 11.20
CA LYS A 198 9.55 1.09 11.84
C LYS A 198 9.07 2.39 11.23
N SER A 199 8.52 3.25 12.08
CA SER A 199 8.25 4.64 11.73
C SER A 199 9.56 5.44 11.74
N VAL A 200 9.80 6.20 10.67
CA VAL A 200 11.02 6.99 10.47
C VAL A 200 10.66 8.40 10.00
N GLU A 201 11.61 9.32 10.10
CA GLU A 201 11.47 10.66 9.53
C GLU A 201 11.19 10.59 8.03
N GLU A 202 10.37 11.50 7.51
CA GLU A 202 10.07 11.57 6.07
C GLU A 202 11.32 11.77 5.20
N SER A 203 12.37 12.39 5.77
CA SER A 203 13.67 12.62 5.13
C SER A 203 14.60 11.40 5.16
N PHE A 204 14.14 10.25 5.65
CA PHE A 204 14.99 9.07 5.84
C PHE A 204 15.71 8.62 4.56
N PHE A 205 15.05 8.76 3.39
CA PHE A 205 15.63 8.42 2.10
C PHE A 205 16.28 9.60 1.36
N ASP A 206 16.27 10.81 1.93
CA ASP A 206 16.91 11.98 1.30
C ASP A 206 18.41 11.73 0.99
N PRO A 207 19.22 11.10 1.87
CA PRO A 207 20.61 10.76 1.54
C PRO A 207 20.74 9.83 0.34
N LEU A 208 19.87 8.82 0.22
CA LEU A 208 19.85 7.91 -0.92
C LEU A 208 19.52 8.64 -2.22
N ILE A 209 18.53 9.54 -2.19
CA ILE A 209 18.14 10.37 -3.35
C ILE A 209 19.32 11.22 -3.81
N ILE A 210 20.02 11.87 -2.88
CA ILE A 210 21.20 12.71 -3.14
C ILE A 210 22.33 11.87 -3.76
N ASP A 211 22.64 10.72 -3.15
CA ASP A 211 23.72 9.85 -3.60
C ASP A 211 23.46 9.28 -4.99
N LYS A 212 22.23 8.81 -5.27
CA LYS A 212 21.86 8.29 -6.60
C LYS A 212 21.83 9.38 -7.66
N THR A 213 21.40 10.59 -7.31
CA THR A 213 21.52 11.75 -8.21
C THR A 213 22.97 12.05 -8.53
N ARG A 214 23.86 12.04 -7.53
CA ARG A 214 25.30 12.26 -7.71
C ARG A 214 25.91 11.23 -8.65
N GLU A 215 25.59 9.96 -8.49
CA GLU A 215 26.06 8.87 -9.35
C GLU A 215 25.61 9.06 -10.81
N LEU A 216 24.34 9.41 -11.03
CA LEU A 216 23.83 9.69 -12.37
C LEU A 216 24.53 10.89 -13.03
N GLN A 217 24.92 11.91 -12.25
CA GLN A 217 25.66 13.07 -12.75
C GLN A 217 27.12 12.77 -13.06
N LYS A 218 27.79 11.86 -12.35
CA LYS A 218 29.19 11.47 -12.64
C LYS A 218 29.37 10.95 -14.07
N ASN A 219 28.34 10.31 -14.62
CA ASN A 219 28.33 9.77 -15.99
C ASN A 219 27.92 10.82 -17.05
N ARG A 220 27.83 12.10 -16.66
CA ARG A 220 27.42 13.24 -17.48
C ARG A 220 28.32 14.44 -17.22
N SER A 221 28.16 15.53 -17.96
CA SER A 221 28.84 16.77 -17.58
C SER A 221 28.20 17.30 -16.29
N GLN A 222 28.99 17.87 -15.36
CA GLN A 222 28.49 18.42 -14.09
C GLN A 222 27.38 19.48 -14.26
N LYS A 223 27.25 20.06 -15.46
CA LYS A 223 26.24 21.09 -15.76
C LYS A 223 24.89 20.52 -16.18
N ASP A 224 24.80 19.22 -16.43
CA ASP A 224 23.61 18.61 -17.02
C ASP A 224 22.52 18.37 -15.97
N PHE A 225 21.32 18.88 -16.27
CA PHE A 225 20.11 18.55 -15.53
C PHE A 225 19.62 17.14 -15.94
N ILE A 226 19.16 16.37 -14.96
CA ILE A 226 18.60 15.03 -15.14
C ILE A 226 17.09 15.09 -14.97
N VAL A 227 16.33 14.57 -15.93
CA VAL A 227 14.86 14.48 -15.81
C VAL A 227 14.47 13.73 -14.54
N CYS A 228 13.52 14.26 -13.77
CA CYS A 228 13.13 13.71 -12.47
C CYS A 228 12.78 12.20 -12.50
N PRO A 229 12.07 11.66 -13.52
CA PRO A 229 11.73 10.24 -13.55
C PRO A 229 12.96 9.33 -13.59
N ARG A 230 14.09 9.79 -14.18
CA ARG A 230 15.32 9.00 -14.21
C ARG A 230 15.94 8.88 -12.83
N VAL A 231 15.89 9.95 -12.04
CA VAL A 231 16.37 9.94 -10.64
C VAL A 231 15.48 9.05 -9.79
N VAL A 232 14.16 9.24 -9.88
CA VAL A 232 13.19 8.43 -9.14
C VAL A 232 13.33 6.94 -9.45
N GLY A 233 13.43 6.57 -10.73
CA GLY A 233 13.65 5.18 -11.13
C GLY A 233 14.98 4.61 -10.64
N GLU A 234 16.05 5.40 -10.60
CA GLU A 234 17.34 4.97 -10.05
C GLU A 234 17.27 4.71 -8.54
N VAL A 235 16.56 5.58 -7.81
CA VAL A 235 16.31 5.41 -6.37
C VAL A 235 15.49 4.16 -6.11
N LEU A 236 14.37 3.98 -6.83
CA LEU A 236 13.50 2.81 -6.68
C LEU A 236 14.22 1.50 -7.02
N GLY A 237 15.07 1.48 -8.04
CA GLY A 237 15.88 0.30 -8.39
C GLY A 237 16.87 -0.13 -7.31
N HIS A 238 17.16 0.74 -6.34
CA HIS A 238 18.04 0.47 -5.19
C HIS A 238 17.27 0.46 -3.85
N LEU A 239 15.95 0.63 -3.89
CA LEU A 239 15.11 0.71 -2.72
C LEU A 239 14.38 -0.62 -2.52
N ASN A 240 14.59 -1.25 -1.38
CA ASN A 240 13.89 -2.49 -1.01
C ASN A 240 12.64 -2.23 -0.16
N GLU A 241 11.96 -1.10 -0.40
CA GLU A 241 10.79 -0.64 0.37
C GLU A 241 9.72 -0.13 -0.59
N TYR A 242 8.47 -0.54 -0.39
CA TYR A 242 7.34 -0.10 -1.20
C TYR A 242 6.76 1.21 -0.63
N ILE A 243 7.23 2.35 -1.13
CA ILE A 243 6.79 3.70 -0.69
C ILE A 243 6.20 4.58 -1.80
N GLY A 244 6.18 4.10 -3.05
CA GLY A 244 5.65 4.82 -4.21
C GLY A 244 6.66 5.80 -4.84
N ASP A 245 6.58 5.96 -6.16
CA ASP A 245 7.38 6.91 -6.91
C ASP A 245 7.01 8.36 -6.58
N GLU A 246 5.74 8.62 -6.30
CA GLU A 246 5.26 9.96 -5.96
C GLU A 246 5.78 10.45 -4.60
N PHE A 247 6.06 9.54 -3.65
CA PHE A 247 6.69 9.92 -2.38
C PHE A 247 8.18 10.29 -2.57
N ILE A 248 8.91 9.57 -3.43
CA ILE A 248 10.30 9.94 -3.75
C ILE A 248 10.35 11.30 -4.42
N GLU A 249 9.42 11.55 -5.35
CA GLU A 249 9.30 12.86 -5.96
C GLU A 249 8.99 13.96 -4.94
N TYR A 250 8.04 13.73 -4.03
CA TYR A 250 7.76 14.66 -2.95
C TYR A 250 9.05 15.04 -2.20
N ARG A 251 9.89 14.05 -1.86
CA ARG A 251 11.20 14.30 -1.22
C ARG A 251 12.16 15.09 -2.11
N ILE A 252 12.18 14.84 -3.42
CA ILE A 252 12.97 15.63 -4.38
C ILE A 252 12.52 17.10 -4.36
N ARG A 253 11.22 17.39 -4.34
CA ARG A 253 10.70 18.77 -4.25
C ARG A 253 11.13 19.45 -2.95
N GLU A 254 11.07 18.74 -1.83
CA GLU A 254 11.59 19.25 -0.55
C GLU A 254 13.08 19.55 -0.58
N LEU A 255 13.88 18.71 -1.25
CA LEU A 255 15.31 18.94 -1.44
C LEU A 255 15.61 20.13 -2.36
N ILE A 256 14.74 20.42 -3.34
CA ILE A 256 14.81 21.65 -4.13
C ILE A 256 14.55 22.87 -3.24
N TYR A 257 13.50 22.85 -2.41
CA TYR A 257 13.20 23.97 -1.50
C TYR A 257 14.31 24.23 -0.47
N LYS A 258 15.02 23.18 -0.05
CA LYS A 258 16.19 23.28 0.83
C LYS A 258 17.48 23.72 0.12
N GLY A 259 17.46 23.93 -1.20
CA GLY A 259 18.61 24.33 -1.99
C GLY A 259 19.65 23.22 -2.20
N VAL A 260 19.30 21.95 -1.95
CA VAL A 260 20.17 20.80 -2.24
C VAL A 260 20.19 20.48 -3.73
N PHE A 261 19.05 20.68 -4.40
CA PHE A 261 18.92 20.55 -5.84
C PHE A 261 18.52 21.85 -6.49
N GLU A 262 19.11 22.14 -7.65
CA GLU A 262 18.57 23.12 -8.58
C GLU A 262 17.51 22.47 -9.49
N ILE A 263 16.51 23.24 -9.89
CA ILE A 263 15.42 22.80 -10.77
C ILE A 263 15.45 23.53 -12.12
N LYS A 264 15.19 22.78 -13.19
CA LYS A 264 14.86 23.31 -14.52
C LYS A 264 13.51 22.77 -14.97
N GLY A 265 12.56 23.65 -15.23
CA GLY A 265 11.18 23.31 -15.59
C GLY A 265 10.19 23.60 -14.46
N VAL A 266 8.94 23.16 -14.63
CA VAL A 266 7.86 23.39 -13.66
C VAL A 266 7.47 22.03 -13.05
N PRO A 267 7.47 21.87 -11.71
CA PRO A 267 7.22 20.59 -11.05
C PRO A 267 5.72 20.24 -10.98
N LYS A 268 4.99 20.44 -12.08
CA LYS A 268 3.60 19.98 -12.23
C LYS A 268 3.51 18.45 -12.29
N ALA A 269 4.54 17.83 -12.87
CA ALA A 269 4.77 16.39 -12.80
C ALA A 269 6.23 16.03 -12.99
N MET A 270 6.65 14.88 -12.48
CA MET A 270 8.02 14.36 -12.60
C MET A 270 8.59 14.57 -14.01
N ARG A 271 7.83 14.22 -15.05
CA ARG A 271 8.27 14.33 -16.46
C ARG A 271 8.50 15.76 -16.97
N PHE A 272 8.02 16.78 -16.26
CA PHE A 272 8.06 18.19 -16.70
C PHE A 272 9.21 19.00 -16.09
N TYR A 273 10.05 18.39 -15.27
CA TYR A 273 11.22 19.05 -14.73
C TYR A 273 12.42 18.12 -14.60
N SER A 274 13.57 18.77 -14.51
CA SER A 274 14.85 18.13 -14.32
C SER A 274 15.55 18.77 -13.13
N ILE A 275 16.40 17.99 -12.47
CA ILE A 275 17.16 18.42 -11.30
C ILE A 275 18.66 18.22 -11.51
N ARG A 276 19.46 18.93 -10.72
CA ARG A 276 20.89 18.66 -10.52
C ARG A 276 21.27 19.00 -9.09
N LEU A 277 22.36 18.44 -8.58
CA LEU A 277 22.98 18.94 -7.35
C LEU A 277 23.36 20.42 -7.52
N ALA A 278 23.03 21.22 -6.51
CA ALA A 278 23.43 22.62 -6.39
C ALA A 278 24.94 22.77 -6.10
#